data_AF-A0A8T1VQ74-F1
#
_entry.id   AF-A0A8T1VQ74-F1
#
_cell.length_a   1.000
_cell.length_b   1.000
_cell.length_c   1.000
_cell.angle_alpha   90.00
_cell.angle_beta   90.00
_cell.angle_gamma   90.00
#
_symmetry.space_group_name_H-M   'P 1'
#
loop_
_entity.id
_entity.type
_entity.pdbx_description
1 polymer ?
#
loop_
_entity_poly.entity_id
_entity_poly.type
_entity_poly.pdbx_seq_one_letter_code
_entity_poly.pdbx_strand_id
1 'polypeptide(L)'
;MSAFIALAALRYLIFEPNPPETYSLNDLEFAEATVDLLRARHPLLDATSPDLSAFKAAGGKLIMWHGWSDEHISPRTTIAYHEALQQQMGGSDQVAEFERLYLLPGVQHCGRGDGMAAIDLVTPLLQWVEQDSAPHQVLTSSEQEQPPWMPAAPVHRTRPVFPYPSLAKYSGQGDANDAANFVEGAPLYTAPTAAWAGQDFFDPYMPRTG
;
A
#
# COMPACT_ATOMS: atom_id res chain seq x y z
N MET A 1 -21.56 0.20 -0.62
CA MET A 1 -20.75 1.30 -0.07
C MET A 1 -20.05 2.10 -1.18
N SER A 2 -19.57 1.47 -2.26
CA SER A 2 -18.78 2.12 -3.32
C SER A 2 -19.50 3.26 -4.09
N ALA A 3 -20.75 3.06 -4.53
CA ALA A 3 -21.44 4.05 -5.36
C ALA A 3 -21.69 5.39 -4.64
N PHE A 4 -21.97 5.35 -3.33
CA PHE A 4 -22.23 6.56 -2.54
C PHE A 4 -20.98 7.44 -2.44
N ILE A 5 -19.84 6.84 -2.09
CA ILE A 5 -18.56 7.56 -1.97
C ILE A 5 -18.10 8.04 -3.34
N ALA A 6 -18.15 7.17 -4.37
CA ALA A 6 -17.72 7.52 -5.71
C ALA A 6 -18.56 8.66 -6.31
N LEU A 7 -19.90 8.61 -6.19
CA LEU A 7 -20.77 9.67 -6.71
C LEU A 7 -20.57 11.00 -6.01
N ALA A 8 -20.39 10.99 -4.68
CA ALA A 8 -20.11 12.21 -3.94
C ALA A 8 -18.79 12.85 -4.40
N ALA A 9 -17.73 12.05 -4.58
CA ALA A 9 -16.45 12.54 -5.07
C ALA A 9 -16.55 13.09 -6.51
N LEU A 10 -17.18 12.35 -7.42
CA LEU A 10 -17.35 12.75 -8.83
C LEU A 10 -18.18 14.03 -8.98
N ARG A 11 -19.24 14.20 -8.18
CA ARG A 11 -20.14 15.36 -8.27
C ARG A 11 -19.58 16.63 -7.63
N TYR A 12 -18.77 16.50 -6.59
CA TYR A 12 -18.48 17.64 -5.71
C TYR A 12 -17.00 17.91 -5.46
N LEU A 13 -16.11 16.98 -5.81
CA LEU A 13 -14.69 17.06 -5.44
C LEU A 13 -13.76 17.00 -6.66
N ILE A 14 -14.02 16.07 -7.57
CA ILE A 14 -13.05 15.64 -8.59
C ILE A 14 -13.11 16.52 -9.85
N PHE A 15 -14.30 16.75 -10.41
CA PHE A 15 -14.44 17.45 -11.70
C PHE A 15 -14.60 18.95 -11.53
N GLU A 16 -14.02 19.71 -12.45
CA GLU A 16 -14.17 21.16 -12.52
C GLU A 16 -14.48 21.59 -13.98
N PRO A 17 -15.68 22.14 -14.26
CA PRO A 17 -16.79 22.39 -13.32
C PRO A 17 -17.46 21.09 -12.83
N ASN A 18 -18.10 21.16 -11.66
CA ASN A 18 -18.89 20.06 -11.11
C ASN A 18 -20.02 19.65 -12.09
N PRO A 19 -20.27 18.34 -12.27
CA PRO A 19 -21.37 17.86 -13.09
C PRO A 19 -22.74 18.15 -12.41
N PRO A 20 -23.86 18.06 -13.14
CA PRO A 20 -25.18 18.29 -12.54
C PRO A 20 -25.51 17.27 -11.45
N GLU A 21 -26.42 17.62 -10.53
CA GLU A 21 -26.84 16.72 -9.44
C GLU A 21 -27.45 15.38 -9.93
N THR A 22 -27.89 15.33 -11.19
CA THR A 22 -28.40 14.13 -11.85
C THR A 22 -27.30 13.16 -12.30
N TYR A 23 -26.03 13.56 -12.30
CA TYR A 23 -24.90 12.75 -12.78
C TYR A 23 -24.77 11.43 -12.03
N SER A 24 -24.73 10.32 -12.75
CA SER A 24 -24.72 8.96 -12.22
C SER A 24 -23.47 8.19 -12.69
N LEU A 25 -23.27 6.99 -12.15
CA LEU A 25 -22.16 6.14 -12.60
C LEU A 25 -22.31 5.71 -14.06
N ASN A 26 -23.52 5.73 -14.62
CA ASN A 26 -23.76 5.43 -16.04
C ASN A 26 -23.28 6.55 -16.97
N ASP A 27 -23.09 7.76 -16.44
CA ASP A 27 -22.62 8.92 -17.19
C ASP A 27 -21.08 9.00 -17.22
N LEU A 28 -20.38 8.14 -16.45
CA LEU A 28 -18.93 8.11 -16.40
C LEU A 28 -18.34 7.37 -17.61
N GLU A 29 -17.57 8.10 -18.41
CA GLU A 29 -16.85 7.55 -19.56
C GLU A 29 -15.42 7.16 -19.19
N PHE A 30 -15.00 5.94 -19.54
CA PHE A 30 -13.60 5.50 -19.39
C PHE A 30 -12.78 5.92 -20.61
N ALA A 31 -12.50 7.22 -20.70
CA ALA A 31 -11.76 7.84 -21.80
C ALA A 31 -10.61 8.71 -21.26
N GLU A 32 -9.60 8.97 -22.10
CA GLU A 32 -8.50 9.90 -21.77
C GLU A 32 -9.03 11.27 -21.36
N ALA A 33 -10.04 11.78 -22.06
CA ALA A 33 -10.69 13.05 -21.71
C ALA A 33 -11.22 13.08 -20.27
N THR A 34 -11.71 11.96 -19.73
CA THR A 34 -12.14 11.88 -18.32
C THR A 34 -10.96 11.92 -17.37
N VAL A 35 -9.84 11.28 -17.73
CA VAL A 35 -8.59 11.32 -16.95
C VAL A 35 -8.04 12.76 -16.93
N ASP A 36 -8.11 13.48 -18.05
CA ASP A 36 -7.66 14.87 -18.16
C ASP A 36 -8.37 15.78 -17.16
N LEU A 37 -9.66 15.54 -16.88
CA LEU A 37 -10.42 16.31 -15.89
C LEU A 37 -9.85 16.17 -14.47
N LEU A 38 -9.19 15.05 -14.15
CA LEU A 38 -8.63 14.80 -12.81
C LEU A 38 -7.38 15.65 -12.55
N ARG A 39 -6.61 15.98 -13.60
CA ARG A 39 -5.30 16.67 -13.47
C ARG A 39 -5.38 18.01 -12.77
N ALA A 40 -6.46 18.76 -12.97
CA ALA A 40 -6.63 20.08 -12.38
C ALA A 40 -6.65 20.05 -10.84
N ARG A 41 -7.18 18.96 -10.27
CA ARG A 41 -7.36 18.75 -8.83
C ARG A 41 -6.36 17.78 -8.22
N HIS A 42 -5.69 17.00 -9.05
CA HIS A 42 -4.67 16.04 -8.66
C HIS A 42 -3.63 16.60 -7.65
N PRO A 43 -2.95 17.75 -7.87
CA PRO A 43 -1.98 18.28 -6.91
C PRO A 43 -2.56 18.75 -5.56
N LEU A 44 -3.88 18.81 -5.44
CA LEU A 44 -4.59 19.24 -4.22
C LEU A 44 -5.17 18.05 -3.45
N LEU A 45 -5.68 17.03 -4.15
CA LEU A 45 -6.43 15.92 -3.55
C LEU A 45 -5.57 14.66 -3.37
N ASP A 46 -4.56 14.49 -4.21
CA ASP A 46 -3.80 13.25 -4.28
C ASP A 46 -2.52 13.37 -3.45
N ALA A 47 -2.04 12.23 -2.95
CA ALA A 47 -0.80 12.10 -2.19
C ALA A 47 0.14 11.14 -2.92
N THR A 48 0.48 11.48 -4.16
CA THR A 48 1.18 10.61 -5.12
C THR A 48 2.50 11.19 -5.63
N SER A 49 2.89 12.40 -5.22
CA SER A 49 4.21 12.97 -5.54
C SER A 49 5.31 12.05 -4.99
N PRO A 50 6.17 11.47 -5.84
CA PRO A 50 7.21 10.54 -5.40
C PRO A 50 8.50 11.25 -4.96
N ASP A 51 8.56 12.58 -5.02
CA ASP A 51 9.72 13.30 -4.52
C ASP A 51 9.66 13.42 -2.99
N LEU A 52 10.29 12.45 -2.34
CA LEU A 52 10.47 12.41 -0.89
C LEU A 52 11.88 12.85 -0.46
N SER A 53 12.58 13.63 -1.28
CA SER A 53 13.96 14.08 -0.99
C SER A 53 14.06 14.86 0.32
N ALA A 54 13.13 15.79 0.58
CA ALA A 54 13.10 16.54 1.83
C ALA A 54 12.83 15.63 3.04
N PHE A 55 11.94 14.64 2.89
CA PHE A 55 11.62 13.67 3.94
C PHE A 55 12.83 12.78 4.25
N LYS A 56 13.49 12.22 3.22
CA LYS A 56 14.73 11.44 3.35
C LYS A 56 15.84 12.26 4.00
N ALA A 57 16.05 13.51 3.55
CA ALA A 57 17.09 14.40 4.08
C ALA A 57 16.85 14.77 5.56
N ALA A 58 15.60 14.81 6.00
CA ALA A 58 15.24 15.00 7.41
C ALA A 58 15.41 13.73 8.26
N GLY A 59 15.88 12.61 7.69
CA GLY A 59 16.01 11.32 8.37
C GLY A 59 14.69 10.55 8.50
N GLY A 60 13.65 10.95 7.76
CA GLY A 60 12.35 10.30 7.79
C GLY A 60 12.43 8.84 7.34
N LYS A 61 11.66 7.97 8.00
CA LYS A 61 11.51 6.55 7.66
C LYS A 61 10.04 6.24 7.38
N LEU A 62 9.76 5.51 6.31
CA LEU A 62 8.44 5.19 5.81
C LEU A 62 8.27 3.67 5.74
N ILE A 63 7.24 3.14 6.41
CA ILE A 63 6.78 1.78 6.17
C ILE A 63 5.43 1.85 5.47
N MET A 64 5.39 1.34 4.24
CA MET A 64 4.16 1.11 3.50
C MET A 64 3.75 -0.35 3.68
N TRP A 65 2.45 -0.58 3.83
CA TRP A 65 1.92 -1.94 3.81
C TRP A 65 0.55 -1.96 3.14
N HIS A 66 0.18 -3.10 2.57
CA HIS A 66 -1.13 -3.29 1.96
C HIS A 66 -1.57 -4.75 2.06
N GLY A 67 -2.86 -4.96 2.32
CA GLY A 67 -3.49 -6.26 2.13
C GLY A 67 -3.49 -6.66 0.65
N TRP A 68 -2.95 -7.81 0.31
CA TRP A 68 -2.90 -8.25 -1.09
C TRP A 68 -4.26 -8.66 -1.65
N SER A 69 -5.24 -8.87 -0.76
CA SER A 69 -6.62 -9.20 -1.09
C SER A 69 -7.59 -8.07 -0.76
N ASP A 70 -7.11 -6.83 -0.63
CA ASP A 70 -7.95 -5.65 -0.41
C ASP A 70 -8.93 -5.47 -1.58
N GLU A 71 -10.21 -5.57 -1.24
CA GLU A 71 -11.35 -5.50 -2.15
C GLU A 71 -11.86 -4.06 -2.38
N HIS A 72 -11.35 -3.09 -1.63
CA HIS A 72 -11.75 -1.68 -1.69
C HIS A 72 -10.71 -0.81 -2.39
N ILE A 73 -9.42 -0.98 -2.07
CA ILE A 73 -8.30 -0.23 -2.65
C ILE A 73 -7.35 -1.24 -3.27
N SER A 74 -7.07 -1.09 -4.56
CA SER A 74 -6.19 -2.04 -5.23
C SER A 74 -4.75 -1.91 -4.69
N PRO A 75 -4.10 -3.00 -4.23
CA PRO A 75 -2.71 -2.93 -3.81
C PRO A 75 -1.74 -2.60 -4.96
N ARG A 76 -2.21 -2.68 -6.22
CA ARG A 76 -1.46 -2.25 -7.40
C ARG A 76 -1.13 -0.75 -7.39
N THR A 77 -1.96 0.10 -6.78
CA THR A 77 -1.67 1.55 -6.71
C THR A 77 -0.53 1.84 -5.74
N THR A 78 -0.46 1.08 -4.63
CA THR A 78 0.65 1.14 -3.67
C THR A 78 1.95 0.65 -4.29
N ILE A 79 1.92 -0.43 -5.08
CA ILE A 79 3.09 -0.88 -5.86
C ILE A 79 3.51 0.20 -6.86
N ALA A 80 2.57 0.77 -7.61
CA ALA A 80 2.87 1.82 -8.58
C ALA A 80 3.56 3.03 -7.94
N TYR A 81 3.10 3.45 -6.75
CA TYR A 81 3.75 4.53 -6.01
C TYR A 81 5.16 4.14 -5.52
N HIS A 82 5.34 2.92 -5.00
CA HIS A 82 6.67 2.43 -4.61
C HIS A 82 7.64 2.38 -5.81
N GLU A 83 7.17 1.94 -6.98
CA GLU A 83 7.97 1.95 -8.22
C GLU A 83 8.27 3.38 -8.67
N ALA A 84 7.31 4.31 -8.56
CA ALA A 84 7.53 5.73 -8.86
C ALA A 84 8.55 6.37 -7.91
N LEU A 85 8.53 6.02 -6.61
CA LEU A 85 9.57 6.41 -5.65
C LEU A 85 10.94 5.92 -6.12
N GLN A 86 11.06 4.65 -6.51
CA GLN A 86 12.33 4.10 -7.01
C GLN A 86 12.81 4.84 -8.26
N GLN A 87 11.91 5.15 -9.19
CA GLN A 87 12.24 5.89 -10.40
C GLN A 87 12.71 7.32 -10.09
N GLN A 88 12.01 8.03 -9.20
CA GLN A 88 12.29 9.43 -8.87
C GLN A 88 13.52 9.60 -7.96
N MET A 89 13.71 8.69 -7.00
CA MET A 89 14.66 8.85 -5.89
C MET A 89 16.02 8.19 -6.14
N GLY A 90 16.29 7.73 -7.36
CA GLY A 90 17.60 7.18 -7.75
C GLY A 90 17.75 5.66 -7.60
N GLY A 91 16.64 4.92 -7.62
CA GLY A 91 16.61 3.45 -7.66
C GLY A 91 16.22 2.79 -6.34
N SER A 92 16.07 1.46 -6.39
CA SER A 92 15.67 0.62 -5.25
C SER A 92 16.58 0.78 -4.03
N ASP A 93 17.89 0.87 -4.25
CA ASP A 93 18.86 0.96 -3.15
C ASP A 93 18.71 2.29 -2.39
N GLN A 94 18.47 3.39 -3.13
CA GLN A 94 18.26 4.70 -2.53
C GLN A 94 16.94 4.83 -1.78
N VAL A 95 15.91 4.13 -2.25
CA VAL A 95 14.61 4.07 -1.57
C VAL A 95 14.66 3.17 -0.35
N ALA A 96 15.35 2.02 -0.42
CA ALA A 96 15.49 1.07 0.69
C ALA A 96 16.18 1.64 1.95
N GLU A 97 16.90 2.76 1.82
CA GLU A 97 17.49 3.51 2.94
C GLU A 97 16.43 4.16 3.87
N PHE A 98 15.23 4.45 3.33
CA PHE A 98 14.20 5.20 4.05
C PHE A 98 12.77 4.68 3.87
N GLU A 99 12.48 3.82 2.89
CA GLU A 99 11.16 3.24 2.66
C GLU A 99 11.22 1.70 2.59
N ARG A 100 10.18 1.04 3.13
CA ARG A 100 9.91 -0.40 2.95
C ARG A 100 8.42 -0.62 2.65
N LEU A 101 8.13 -1.39 1.61
CA LEU A 101 6.79 -1.88 1.29
C LEU A 101 6.63 -3.34 1.72
N TYR A 102 5.56 -3.66 2.47
CA TYR A 102 5.15 -5.03 2.81
C TYR A 102 3.76 -5.35 2.25
N LEU A 103 3.65 -6.42 1.46
CA LEU A 103 2.37 -6.89 0.95
C LEU A 103 1.94 -8.14 1.72
N LEU A 104 0.76 -8.11 2.32
CA LEU A 104 0.27 -9.16 3.21
C LEU A 104 -0.69 -10.09 2.44
N PRO A 105 -0.29 -11.34 2.11
CA PRO A 105 -1.14 -12.26 1.36
C PRO A 105 -2.41 -12.63 2.12
N GLY A 106 -3.56 -12.60 1.43
CA GLY A 106 -4.85 -12.98 2.00
C GLY A 106 -5.46 -11.96 2.96
N VAL A 107 -4.77 -10.85 3.23
CA VAL A 107 -5.31 -9.76 4.07
C VAL A 107 -6.17 -8.84 3.20
N GLN A 108 -7.38 -8.56 3.68
CA GLN A 108 -8.37 -7.68 3.06
C GLN A 108 -8.16 -6.22 3.48
N HIS A 109 -9.16 -5.36 3.27
CA HIS A 109 -9.08 -3.95 3.60
C HIS A 109 -8.71 -3.67 5.07
N CYS A 110 -7.48 -3.22 5.28
CA CYS A 110 -6.85 -2.92 6.57
C CYS A 110 -6.78 -4.08 7.58
N GLY A 111 -7.22 -5.29 7.22
CA GLY A 111 -7.28 -6.44 8.10
C GLY A 111 -8.25 -7.51 7.58
N ARG A 112 -8.62 -8.48 8.42
CA ARG A 112 -9.48 -9.63 8.03
C ARG A 112 -8.91 -10.40 6.83
N GLY A 113 -9.75 -11.23 6.20
CA GLY A 113 -9.38 -12.16 5.14
C GLY A 113 -8.75 -13.45 5.67
N ASP A 114 -8.40 -14.33 4.74
CA ASP A 114 -7.81 -15.65 5.05
C ASP A 114 -6.32 -15.57 5.44
N GLY A 115 -5.75 -14.37 5.32
CA GLY A 115 -4.37 -14.03 5.65
C GLY A 115 -4.13 -13.80 7.14
N MET A 116 -2.88 -13.45 7.47
CA MET A 116 -2.47 -13.06 8.81
C MET A 116 -2.47 -11.53 8.91
N ALA A 117 -3.56 -10.98 9.46
CA ALA A 117 -3.81 -9.55 9.50
C ALA A 117 -3.21 -8.83 10.71
N ALA A 118 -2.92 -9.54 11.80
CA ALA A 118 -2.32 -8.94 12.98
C ALA A 118 -0.84 -8.67 12.70
N ILE A 119 -0.40 -7.43 12.88
CA ILE A 119 0.96 -6.97 12.59
C ILE A 119 1.32 -5.81 13.52
N ASP A 120 2.57 -5.79 13.98
CA ASP A 120 3.16 -4.63 14.67
C ASP A 120 4.17 -3.95 13.75
N LEU A 121 3.84 -2.74 13.32
CA LEU A 121 4.72 -1.89 12.51
C LEU A 121 5.34 -0.75 13.33
N VAL A 122 4.83 -0.48 14.53
CA VAL A 122 5.31 0.64 15.36
C VAL A 122 6.66 0.29 15.95
N THR A 123 6.82 -0.92 16.51
CA THR A 123 8.09 -1.37 17.06
C THR A 123 9.24 -1.34 16.05
N PRO A 124 9.11 -1.95 14.84
CA PRO A 124 10.18 -1.88 13.84
C PRO A 124 10.40 -0.46 13.29
N LEU A 125 9.35 0.38 13.20
CA LEU A 125 9.52 1.77 12.81
C LEU A 125 10.34 2.57 13.83
N LEU A 126 10.07 2.39 15.12
CA LEU A 126 10.84 3.02 16.20
C LEU A 126 12.31 2.57 16.17
N GLN A 127 12.57 1.27 16.03
CA GLN A 127 13.93 0.76 15.87
C GLN A 127 14.64 1.35 14.65
N TRP A 128 13.92 1.54 13.55
CA TRP A 128 14.51 2.13 12.36
C TRP A 128 14.82 3.62 12.54
N VAL A 129 13.92 4.39 13.16
CA VAL A 129 14.12 5.82 13.41
C VAL A 129 15.21 6.07 14.45
N GLU A 130 15.22 5.30 15.54
CA GLU A 130 16.07 5.57 16.70
C GLU A 130 17.44 4.88 16.63
N GLN A 131 17.54 3.75 15.91
CA GLN A 131 18.71 2.88 15.91
C GLN A 131 19.24 2.59 14.50
N ASP A 132 18.64 3.21 13.47
CA ASP A 132 18.93 2.97 12.05
C ASP A 132 18.84 1.48 11.65
N SER A 133 18.04 0.71 12.39
CA SER A 133 17.82 -0.71 12.15
C SER A 133 16.59 -0.91 11.28
N ALA A 134 16.77 -0.86 9.95
CA ALA A 134 15.70 -1.09 8.99
C ALA A 134 15.11 -2.51 9.13
N PRO A 135 13.78 -2.67 9.18
CA PRO A 135 13.17 -3.99 9.27
C PRO A 135 13.39 -4.81 7.98
N HIS A 136 14.18 -5.88 8.06
CA HIS A 136 14.32 -6.84 6.96
C HIS A 136 13.13 -7.80 6.86
N GLN A 137 12.32 -7.90 7.92
CA GLN A 137 11.06 -8.60 7.93
C GLN A 137 10.15 -8.04 9.01
N VAL A 138 8.84 -8.21 8.82
CA VAL A 138 7.81 -7.93 9.83
C VAL A 138 7.03 -9.21 10.12
N LEU A 139 6.63 -9.42 11.37
CA LEU A 139 5.90 -10.61 11.76
C LEU A 139 4.40 -10.35 11.63
N THR A 140 3.71 -11.24 10.93
CA THR A 140 2.24 -11.27 10.87
C THR A 140 1.71 -12.49 11.60
N SER A 141 0.52 -12.37 12.18
CA SER A 141 -0.18 -13.47 12.82
C SER A 141 -1.69 -13.46 12.56
N SER A 142 -2.32 -14.61 12.79
CA SER A 142 -3.77 -14.75 12.85
C SER A 142 -4.14 -15.25 14.23
N GLU A 143 -5.08 -14.59 14.87
CA GLU A 143 -5.75 -15.09 16.07
C GLU A 143 -6.75 -16.17 15.68
N GLN A 144 -6.97 -17.16 16.55
CA GLN A 144 -8.05 -18.12 16.35
C GLN A 144 -9.40 -17.39 16.46
N GLU A 145 -10.35 -17.62 15.56
CA GLU A 145 -11.68 -17.01 15.71
C GLU A 145 -12.30 -17.45 17.05
N GLN A 146 -12.62 -16.49 17.92
CA GLN A 146 -13.32 -16.76 19.17
C GLN A 146 -14.56 -15.88 19.32
N PRO A 147 -15.61 -16.40 20.00
CA PRO A 147 -16.78 -15.59 20.31
C PRO A 147 -16.40 -14.34 21.12
N PRO A 148 -17.09 -13.19 20.92
CA PRO A 148 -16.71 -11.90 21.50
C PRO A 148 -16.74 -11.82 23.03
N TRP A 149 -17.27 -12.85 23.72
CA TRP A 149 -17.29 -12.96 25.18
C TRP A 149 -16.12 -13.76 25.75
N MET A 150 -15.25 -14.33 24.91
CA MET A 150 -14.05 -15.06 25.34
C MET A 150 -12.82 -14.12 25.35
N PRO A 151 -11.80 -14.41 26.19
CA PRO A 151 -10.54 -13.68 26.16
C PRO A 151 -9.85 -13.80 24.79
N ALA A 152 -8.93 -12.87 24.52
CA ALA A 152 -8.17 -12.82 23.27
C ALA A 152 -7.64 -14.21 22.89
N ALA A 153 -7.88 -14.57 21.63
CA ALA A 153 -7.62 -15.92 21.19
C ALA A 153 -6.11 -16.17 21.07
N PRO A 154 -5.63 -17.40 21.34
CA PRO A 154 -4.24 -17.73 21.12
C PRO A 154 -3.88 -17.55 19.64
N VAL A 155 -2.65 -17.10 19.40
CA VAL A 155 -2.08 -17.00 18.05
C VAL A 155 -2.09 -18.38 17.41
N HIS A 156 -2.78 -18.50 16.28
CA HIS A 156 -2.99 -19.76 15.57
C HIS A 156 -1.93 -19.99 14.49
N ARG A 157 -1.45 -18.92 13.84
CA ARG A 157 -0.49 -19.01 12.74
C ARG A 157 0.34 -17.73 12.67
N THR A 158 1.62 -17.87 12.34
CA THR A 158 2.54 -16.74 12.13
C THR A 158 3.28 -16.84 10.79
N ARG A 159 3.59 -15.70 10.18
CA ARG A 159 4.44 -15.61 8.98
C ARG A 159 5.33 -14.37 9.02
N PRO A 160 6.62 -14.48 8.65
CA PRO A 160 7.38 -13.29 8.30
C PRO A 160 6.85 -12.74 6.97
N VAL A 161 6.91 -11.43 6.81
CA VAL A 161 6.71 -10.74 5.53
C VAL A 161 7.98 -9.97 5.24
N PHE A 162 8.54 -10.21 4.05
CA PHE A 162 9.77 -9.57 3.59
C PHE A 162 9.43 -8.33 2.75
N PRO A 163 10.36 -7.36 2.62
CA PRO A 163 10.18 -6.21 1.76
C PRO A 163 9.84 -6.65 0.33
N TYR A 164 8.88 -5.97 -0.28
CA TYR A 164 8.51 -6.17 -1.68
C TYR A 164 9.75 -6.07 -2.57
N PRO A 165 9.93 -6.97 -3.56
CA PRO A 165 8.97 -7.97 -4.03
C PRO A 165 9.12 -9.38 -3.43
N SER A 166 9.96 -9.55 -2.41
CA SER A 166 10.22 -10.86 -1.81
C SER A 166 9.00 -11.48 -1.14
N LEU A 167 8.96 -12.81 -1.07
CA LEU A 167 7.88 -13.57 -0.46
C LEU A 167 8.38 -14.49 0.64
N ALA A 168 7.53 -14.85 1.59
CA ALA A 168 7.85 -15.90 2.55
C ALA A 168 7.76 -17.27 1.90
N LYS A 169 8.85 -18.03 1.93
CA LYS A 169 8.95 -19.40 1.42
C LYS A 169 9.13 -20.38 2.57
N TYR A 170 8.27 -21.38 2.65
CA TYR A 170 8.42 -22.46 3.62
C TYR A 170 9.73 -23.21 3.38
N SER A 171 10.48 -23.48 4.45
CA SER A 171 11.77 -24.18 4.40
C SER A 171 11.64 -25.64 3.96
N GLY A 172 10.42 -26.21 4.06
CA GLY A 172 10.15 -27.63 3.83
C GLY A 172 10.22 -28.48 5.10
N GLN A 173 10.60 -27.90 6.25
CA GLN A 173 10.75 -28.59 7.53
C GLN A 173 10.14 -27.77 8.68
N GLY A 174 9.69 -28.46 9.73
CA GLY A 174 9.09 -27.84 10.92
C GLY A 174 7.57 -27.71 10.86
N ASP A 175 7.00 -26.95 11.79
CA ASP A 175 5.57 -26.64 11.78
C ASP A 175 5.30 -25.54 10.74
N ALA A 176 4.41 -25.85 9.80
CA ALA A 176 3.96 -24.88 8.83
C ALA A 176 3.19 -23.71 9.47
N ASN A 177 2.81 -23.72 10.74
CA ASN A 177 2.17 -22.58 11.39
C ASN A 177 3.16 -21.62 12.10
N ASP A 178 4.44 -21.97 12.13
CA ASP A 178 5.49 -21.21 12.79
C ASP A 178 6.33 -20.42 11.77
N ALA A 179 6.41 -19.10 11.98
CA ALA A 179 7.19 -18.17 11.18
C ALA A 179 8.69 -18.52 11.11
N ALA A 180 9.25 -19.18 12.13
CA ALA A 180 10.65 -19.60 12.15
C ALA A 180 11.01 -20.60 11.03
N ASN A 181 10.00 -21.29 10.47
CA ASN A 181 10.18 -22.26 9.39
C ASN A 181 10.02 -21.64 7.99
N PHE A 182 10.04 -20.30 7.89
CA PHE A 182 9.96 -19.58 6.63
C PHE A 182 11.22 -18.75 6.40
N VAL A 183 11.66 -18.72 5.15
CA VAL A 183 12.81 -17.94 4.68
C VAL A 183 12.39 -16.98 3.57
N GLU A 184 13.24 -16.00 3.29
CA GLU A 184 13.02 -15.12 2.15
C GLU A 184 13.09 -15.93 0.84
N GLY A 185 12.05 -15.76 0.02
CA GLY A 185 11.86 -16.42 -1.25
C GLY A 185 11.79 -15.42 -2.39
N ALA A 186 12.08 -15.90 -3.59
CA ALA A 186 12.00 -15.11 -4.80
C ALA A 186 10.55 -14.60 -5.04
N PRO A 187 10.41 -13.42 -5.65
CA PRO A 187 9.12 -12.91 -6.10
C PRO A 187 8.44 -13.88 -7.07
N LEU A 188 7.11 -14.00 -6.97
CA LEU A 188 6.30 -14.72 -7.96
C LEU A 188 6.08 -13.89 -9.24
N TYR A 189 6.22 -12.57 -9.14
CA TYR A 189 6.01 -11.62 -10.23
C TYR A 189 6.93 -10.42 -10.04
N THR A 190 7.65 -10.05 -11.11
CA THR A 190 8.63 -8.94 -11.10
C THR A 190 8.35 -7.93 -12.20
N ALA A 191 7.28 -8.09 -12.96
CA ALA A 191 7.00 -7.13 -14.03
C ALA A 191 6.48 -5.82 -13.41
N PRO A 192 6.95 -4.67 -13.91
CA PRO A 192 6.54 -3.38 -13.38
C PRO A 192 5.06 -3.12 -13.60
N THR A 193 4.51 -2.13 -12.91
CA THR A 193 3.17 -1.62 -13.19
C THR A 193 3.06 -1.21 -14.66
N ALA A 194 1.97 -1.62 -15.31
CA ALA A 194 1.72 -1.27 -16.71
C ALA A 194 1.44 0.23 -16.87
N ALA A 195 1.90 0.80 -17.97
CA ALA A 195 1.58 2.18 -18.35
C ALA A 195 0.05 2.36 -18.51
N TRP A 196 -0.44 3.53 -18.10
CA TRP A 196 -1.85 3.90 -18.19
C TRP A 196 -1.99 5.43 -18.34
N ALA A 197 -3.18 5.90 -18.76
CA ALA A 197 -3.40 7.29 -19.19
C ALA A 197 -3.15 8.37 -18.12
N GLY A 198 -3.11 8.01 -16.83
CA GLY A 198 -2.81 8.92 -15.72
C GLY A 198 -1.51 8.57 -15.00
N GLN A 199 -0.58 7.86 -15.64
CA GLN A 199 0.73 7.56 -15.04
C GLN A 199 1.48 8.81 -14.57
N ASP A 200 1.23 9.96 -15.22
CA ASP A 200 1.79 11.27 -14.88
C ASP A 200 1.25 11.82 -13.54
N PHE A 201 0.27 11.17 -12.93
CA PHE A 201 -0.18 11.49 -11.56
C PHE A 201 0.85 11.08 -10.51
N PHE A 202 1.87 10.33 -10.92
CA PHE A 202 3.06 10.08 -10.11
C PHE A 202 4.23 10.98 -10.50
N ASP A 203 4.04 12.04 -11.28
CA ASP A 203 5.09 13.03 -11.48
C ASP A 203 5.24 13.90 -10.22
N PRO A 204 6.46 14.35 -9.87
CA PRO A 204 6.64 15.29 -8.78
C PRO A 204 5.81 16.57 -8.99
N TYR A 205 5.02 16.92 -7.98
CA TYR A 205 4.30 18.19 -7.95
C TYR A 205 4.49 18.90 -6.62
N MET A 206 4.39 20.22 -6.67
CA MET A 206 4.29 21.06 -5.48
C MET A 206 2.84 20.99 -4.98
N PRO A 207 2.57 20.51 -3.75
CA PRO A 207 1.24 20.56 -3.18
C PRO A 207 0.72 21.99 -3.21
N ARG A 208 -0.52 22.20 -3.64
CA ARG A 208 -1.12 23.53 -3.54
C ARG A 208 -1.31 23.86 -2.06
N THR A 209 -0.57 24.84 -1.55
CA THR A 209 -0.84 25.42 -0.23
C THR A 209 -2.11 26.26 -0.34
N GLY A 210 -3.13 25.92 0.46
CA GLY A 210 -4.39 26.67 0.56
C GLY A 210 -4.23 28.05 1.16
#